data_AF-A0A1E8FSC6-F1
#
_entry.id   AF-A0A1E8FSC6-F1
#
_cell.length_a   1.000
_cell.length_b   1.000
_cell.length_c   1.000
_cell.angle_alpha   90.00
_cell.angle_beta   90.00
_cell.angle_gamma   90.00
#
_symmetry.space_group_name_H-M   'P 1'
#
loop_
_entity.id
_entity.type
_entity.pdbx_description
1 polymer ?
#
loop_
_entity_poly.entity_id
_entity_poly.type
_entity_poly.pdbx_seq_one_letter_code
_entity_poly.pdbx_strand_id
1 'polypeptide(L)'
;MNPQLFLAFVIVAITLACTPGLDWAYSISAGLRQRSFVPAIAGLCSGYVLHTALMVLGLAALLAGVPGLLGWLTVAGAGYLLWLGISTIRSWRGARFSAGDGVGQSHNQLRTFLVGMGTSGINPKGLLFFLALVPQFVSPEAALPVPVQSGLLGLTFVALAALIYTGVALGSRKLLHSRPGAARVVTLASGVVMVGLGVVLLVEQLIPLAGKLA
;
A
#
# COMPACT_ATOMS: atom_id res chain seq x y z
N MET A 1 4.33 20.92 0.16
CA MET A 1 3.49 19.91 0.82
C MET A 1 3.73 20.01 2.32
N ASN A 2 2.71 19.77 3.14
CA ASN A 2 2.89 19.76 4.60
C ASN A 2 3.83 18.59 4.99
N PRO A 3 4.94 18.85 5.71
CA PRO A 3 5.92 17.82 6.04
C PRO A 3 5.38 16.77 7.04
N GLN A 4 4.48 17.15 7.94
CA GLN A 4 3.86 16.21 8.88
C GLN A 4 2.93 15.22 8.15
N LEU A 5 2.09 15.71 7.23
CA LEU A 5 1.24 14.85 6.39
C LEU A 5 2.08 13.89 5.54
N PHE A 6 3.18 14.38 4.97
CA PHE A 6 4.09 13.53 4.20
C PHE A 6 4.75 12.45 5.05
N LEU A 7 5.22 12.79 6.26
CA LEU A 7 5.82 11.81 7.16
C LEU A 7 4.80 10.76 7.62
N ALA A 8 3.57 11.19 7.95
CA ALA A 8 2.46 10.29 8.28
C ALA A 8 2.17 9.35 7.11
N PHE A 9 2.13 9.87 5.89
CA PHE A 9 1.98 9.06 4.68
C PHE A 9 3.08 8.01 4.55
N VAL A 10 4.35 8.39 4.72
CA VAL A 10 5.49 7.46 4.62
C VAL A 10 5.36 6.32 5.63
N ILE A 11 4.95 6.61 6.87
CA ILE A 11 4.73 5.58 7.90
C ILE A 11 3.61 4.62 7.45
N VAL A 12 2.48 5.14 6.97
CA VAL A 12 1.35 4.33 6.48
C VAL A 12 1.77 3.48 5.28
N ALA A 13 2.46 4.09 4.32
CA ALA A 13 2.97 3.47 3.10
C ALA A 13 3.90 2.30 3.41
N ILE A 14 4.89 2.51 4.29
CA ILE A 14 5.80 1.44 4.75
C ILE A 14 5.01 0.34 5.44
N THR A 15 4.09 0.70 6.33
CA THR A 15 3.30 -0.27 7.09
C THR A 15 2.51 -1.20 6.16
N LEU A 16 1.81 -0.63 5.17
CA LEU A 16 1.02 -1.36 4.17
C LEU A 16 1.87 -2.17 3.19
N ALA A 17 3.01 -1.62 2.78
CA ALA A 17 3.97 -2.33 1.93
C ALA A 17 4.64 -3.47 2.71
N CYS A 18 4.80 -3.36 4.03
CA CYS A 18 5.31 -4.42 4.89
C CYS A 18 4.26 -5.50 5.23
N THR A 19 2.97 -5.19 5.14
CA THR A 19 1.90 -6.16 5.39
C THR A 19 1.90 -7.25 4.32
N PRO A 20 2.15 -8.53 4.68
CA PRO A 20 2.17 -9.62 3.73
C PRO A 20 0.82 -9.77 2.99
N GLY A 21 0.89 -10.02 1.68
CA GLY A 21 -0.27 -10.19 0.79
C GLY A 21 0.13 -10.75 -0.57
N LEU A 22 -0.68 -10.49 -1.60
CA LEU A 22 -0.44 -10.98 -2.97
C LEU A 22 0.92 -10.55 -3.52
N ASP A 23 1.28 -9.27 -3.33
CA ASP A 23 2.54 -8.71 -3.83
C ASP A 23 3.76 -9.38 -3.18
N TRP A 24 3.67 -9.70 -1.88
CA TRP A 24 4.70 -10.45 -1.16
C TRP A 24 4.81 -11.88 -1.66
N ALA A 25 3.68 -12.58 -1.81
CA ALA A 25 3.66 -13.95 -2.31
C ALA A 25 4.28 -14.05 -3.71
N TYR A 26 4.02 -13.05 -4.56
CA TYR A 26 4.62 -12.94 -5.88
C TYR A 26 6.12 -12.60 -5.82
N SER A 27 6.53 -11.67 -4.95
CA SER A 27 7.95 -11.32 -4.74
C SER A 27 8.76 -12.50 -4.21
N ILE A 28 8.18 -13.27 -3.28
CA ILE A 28 8.76 -14.50 -2.72
C ILE A 28 8.95 -15.54 -3.82
N SER A 29 7.89 -15.82 -4.59
CA SER A 29 7.93 -16.83 -5.65
C SER A 29 8.92 -16.45 -6.76
N ALA A 30 8.98 -15.17 -7.13
CA ALA A 30 9.95 -14.64 -8.09
C ALA A 30 11.40 -14.80 -7.58
N GLY A 31 11.66 -14.47 -6.32
CA GLY A 31 12.98 -14.66 -5.73
C GLY A 31 13.41 -16.13 -5.65
N LEU A 32 12.49 -17.05 -5.31
CA LEU A 32 12.78 -18.48 -5.19
C LEU A 32 12.92 -19.21 -6.53
N ARG A 33 12.05 -18.90 -7.50
CA ARG A 33 11.88 -19.72 -8.72
C ARG A 33 12.53 -19.14 -9.97
N GLN A 34 12.80 -17.84 -10.02
CA GLN A 34 13.30 -17.20 -11.24
C GLN A 34 14.78 -16.89 -11.16
N ARG A 35 15.50 -16.96 -12.29
CA ARG A 35 16.91 -16.53 -12.38
C ARG A 35 17.08 -15.06 -12.00
N SER A 36 16.14 -14.21 -12.38
CA SER A 36 16.06 -12.79 -12.00
C SER A 36 14.65 -12.46 -11.52
N PHE A 37 14.54 -11.84 -10.34
CA PHE A 37 13.27 -11.33 -9.80
C PHE A 37 12.95 -9.92 -10.30
N VAL A 38 13.89 -9.25 -10.97
CA VAL A 38 13.75 -7.84 -11.40
C VAL A 38 12.51 -7.61 -12.26
N PRO A 39 12.19 -8.43 -13.27
CA PRO A 39 10.97 -8.23 -14.07
C PRO A 39 9.69 -8.33 -13.24
N ALA A 40 9.65 -9.21 -12.23
CA ALA A 40 8.51 -9.38 -11.35
C ALA A 40 8.27 -8.13 -10.49
N ILE A 41 9.33 -7.61 -9.86
CA ILE A 41 9.24 -6.40 -9.03
C ILE A 41 8.93 -5.17 -9.88
N ALA A 42 9.56 -5.04 -11.06
CA ALA A 42 9.25 -3.97 -12.00
C ALA A 42 7.76 -4.01 -12.41
N GLY A 43 7.22 -5.20 -12.68
CA GLY A 43 5.81 -5.41 -12.93
C GLY A 43 4.94 -4.90 -11.78
N LEU A 44 5.20 -5.38 -10.55
CA LEU A 44 4.46 -4.94 -9.35
C LEU A 44 4.47 -3.41 -9.21
N CYS A 45 5.63 -2.77 -9.41
CA CYS A 45 5.77 -1.32 -9.35
C CYS A 45 4.99 -0.62 -10.46
N SER A 46 5.00 -1.13 -11.69
CA SER A 46 4.22 -0.57 -12.80
C SER A 46 2.72 -0.60 -12.53
N GLY A 47 2.21 -1.60 -11.82
CA GLY A 47 0.82 -1.61 -11.35
C GLY A 47 0.50 -0.42 -10.43
N TYR A 48 1.41 -0.05 -9.53
CA TYR A 48 1.23 1.12 -8.67
C TYR A 48 1.49 2.46 -9.36
N VAL A 49 2.36 2.49 -10.38
CA VAL A 49 2.48 3.64 -11.27
C VAL A 49 1.17 3.90 -11.99
N LEU A 50 0.47 2.84 -12.44
CA LEU A 50 -0.86 2.97 -13.03
C LEU A 50 -1.86 3.55 -12.03
N HIS A 51 -1.92 3.04 -10.79
CA HIS A 51 -2.77 3.64 -9.75
C HIS A 51 -2.42 5.11 -9.48
N THR A 52 -1.14 5.45 -9.45
CA THR A 52 -0.66 6.82 -9.28
C THR A 52 -1.15 7.71 -10.41
N ALA A 53 -1.02 7.25 -11.67
CA ALA A 53 -1.49 7.99 -12.83
C ALA A 53 -3.00 8.22 -12.79
N LEU A 54 -3.79 7.18 -12.50
CA LEU A 54 -5.24 7.28 -12.36
C LEU A 54 -5.65 8.29 -11.27
N MET A 55 -4.97 8.25 -10.12
CA MET A 55 -5.21 9.19 -9.03
C MET A 55 -4.83 10.62 -9.40
N VAL A 56 -3.67 10.85 -10.03
CA VAL A 56 -3.22 12.18 -10.48
C VAL A 56 -4.21 12.79 -11.48
N LEU A 57 -4.70 11.98 -12.42
CA LEU A 57 -5.65 12.43 -13.45
C LEU A 57 -7.06 12.66 -12.90
N GLY A 58 -7.52 11.84 -11.95
CA GLY A 58 -8.91 11.87 -11.46
C GLY A 58 -9.14 12.70 -10.20
N LEU A 59 -8.17 12.75 -9.26
CA LEU A 59 -8.45 13.24 -7.91
C LEU A 59 -8.76 14.73 -7.87
N ALA A 60 -8.06 15.56 -8.64
CA ALA A 60 -8.31 17.00 -8.66
C ALA A 60 -9.71 17.33 -9.18
N ALA A 61 -10.15 16.65 -10.26
CA ALA A 61 -11.48 16.82 -10.80
C ALA A 61 -12.57 16.34 -9.82
N LEU A 62 -12.34 15.23 -9.12
CA LEU A 62 -13.26 14.70 -8.11
C LEU A 62 -13.40 15.66 -6.92
N LEU A 63 -12.30 16.17 -6.39
CA LEU A 63 -12.31 17.11 -5.26
C LEU A 63 -12.98 18.45 -5.62
N ALA A 64 -12.85 18.91 -6.85
CA ALA A 64 -13.52 20.12 -7.33
C ALA A 64 -15.03 19.91 -7.54
N GLY A 65 -15.45 18.71 -7.94
CA GLY A 65 -16.85 18.40 -8.28
C GLY A 65 -17.74 18.01 -7.10
N VAL A 66 -17.18 17.56 -5.98
CA VAL A 66 -17.95 17.01 -4.84
C VAL A 66 -17.52 17.68 -3.53
N PRO A 67 -18.31 18.64 -3.01
CA PRO A 67 -18.05 19.28 -1.72
C PRO A 67 -17.95 18.23 -0.60
N GLY A 68 -16.92 18.35 0.25
CA GLY A 68 -16.73 17.44 1.38
C GLY A 68 -16.23 16.03 1.01
N LEU A 69 -15.93 15.75 -0.27
CA LEU A 69 -15.43 14.45 -0.71
C LEU A 69 -14.19 14.00 0.07
N LEU A 70 -13.27 14.93 0.36
CA LEU A 70 -12.08 14.62 1.15
C LEU A 70 -12.43 14.10 2.55
N GLY A 71 -13.46 14.65 3.19
CA GLY A 71 -13.96 14.17 4.48
C GLY A 71 -14.53 12.76 4.39
N TRP A 72 -15.35 12.48 3.37
CA TRP A 72 -15.88 11.14 3.12
C TRP A 72 -14.79 10.11 2.82
N LEU A 73 -13.80 10.47 2.00
CA LEU A 73 -12.61 9.64 1.75
C LEU A 73 -11.80 9.43 3.03
N THR A 74 -11.72 10.44 3.90
CA THR A 74 -11.04 10.34 5.20
C THR A 74 -11.69 9.28 6.07
N VAL A 75 -13.00 9.36 6.25
CA VAL A 75 -13.78 8.36 7.02
C VAL A 75 -13.66 6.97 6.38
N ALA A 76 -13.78 6.87 5.06
CA ALA A 76 -13.67 5.60 4.34
C ALA A 76 -12.29 4.96 4.50
N GLY A 77 -11.22 5.72 4.33
CA GLY A 77 -9.86 5.19 4.49
C GLY A 77 -9.50 4.90 5.95
N ALA A 78 -10.01 5.67 6.92
CA ALA A 78 -9.87 5.34 8.34
C ALA A 78 -10.57 4.01 8.68
N GLY A 79 -11.81 3.83 8.23
CA GLY A 79 -12.54 2.56 8.36
C GLY A 79 -11.82 1.40 7.68
N TYR A 80 -11.22 1.65 6.51
CA TYR A 80 -10.41 0.66 5.81
C TYR A 80 -9.14 0.28 6.58
N LEU A 81 -8.40 1.25 7.14
CA LEU A 81 -7.23 0.99 7.98
C LEU A 81 -7.58 0.18 9.23
N LEU A 82 -8.71 0.50 9.87
CA LEU A 82 -9.21 -0.28 11.02
C LEU A 82 -9.55 -1.71 10.60
N TRP A 83 -10.35 -1.88 9.55
CA TRP A 83 -10.72 -3.21 9.06
C TRP A 83 -9.49 -4.03 8.67
N LEU A 84 -8.57 -3.45 7.92
CA LEU A 84 -7.37 -4.12 7.47
C LEU A 84 -6.44 -4.41 8.64
N GLY A 85 -6.19 -3.44 9.52
CA GLY A 85 -5.36 -3.62 10.71
C GLY A 85 -5.88 -4.72 11.63
N ILE A 86 -7.19 -4.74 11.92
CA ILE A 86 -7.84 -5.80 12.71
C ILE A 86 -7.73 -7.16 11.99
N SER A 87 -7.97 -7.20 10.68
CA SER A 87 -7.86 -8.44 9.89
C SER A 87 -6.43 -8.99 9.88
N THR A 88 -5.44 -8.09 9.79
CA THR A 88 -4.01 -8.40 9.88
C THR A 88 -3.65 -8.92 11.28
N ILE A 89 -4.11 -8.27 12.35
CA ILE A 89 -3.94 -8.73 13.74
C ILE A 89 -4.65 -10.06 13.99
N ARG A 90 -5.76 -10.39 13.31
CA ARG A 90 -6.43 -11.70 13.50
C ARG A 90 -5.70 -12.83 12.78
N SER A 91 -5.12 -12.55 11.62
CA SER A 91 -4.47 -13.54 10.76
C SER A 91 -2.97 -13.76 11.06
N TRP A 92 -2.35 -12.93 11.92
CA TRP A 92 -0.90 -12.94 12.16
C TRP A 92 -0.31 -14.30 12.54
N ARG A 93 -1.00 -15.15 13.33
CA ARG A 93 -0.50 -16.47 13.74
C ARG A 93 -0.31 -17.43 12.54
N GLY A 94 -1.16 -17.26 11.53
CA GLY A 94 -1.13 -18.01 10.27
C GLY A 94 -0.22 -17.40 9.22
N ALA A 95 0.36 -16.22 9.46
CA ALA A 95 1.25 -15.56 8.52
C ALA A 95 2.47 -16.44 8.21
N ARG A 96 2.60 -16.79 6.94
CA ARG A 96 3.72 -17.57 6.40
C ARG A 96 4.16 -16.93 5.09
N PHE A 97 5.45 -16.91 4.88
CA PHE A 97 6.01 -16.55 3.59
C PHE A 97 5.90 -17.75 2.64
N SER A 98 4.70 -17.99 2.10
CA SER A 98 4.48 -19.10 1.17
C SER A 98 4.70 -18.63 -0.25
N ALA A 99 5.47 -19.38 -1.03
CA ALA A 99 5.42 -19.27 -2.48
C ALA A 99 4.06 -19.79 -2.95
N GLY A 100 3.25 -18.96 -3.61
CA GLY A 100 2.03 -19.45 -4.24
C GLY A 100 2.40 -20.44 -5.36
N ASP A 101 1.71 -21.58 -5.43
CA ASP A 101 2.01 -22.64 -6.40
C ASP A 101 1.65 -22.29 -7.86
N GLY A 102 1.04 -21.14 -8.12
CA GLY A 102 0.34 -20.85 -9.38
C GLY A 102 1.10 -20.19 -10.53
N VAL A 103 2.42 -19.96 -10.45
CA VAL A 103 3.15 -19.35 -11.59
C VAL A 103 4.28 -20.27 -12.02
N GLY A 104 4.04 -20.98 -13.13
CA GLY A 104 5.04 -21.86 -13.77
C GLY A 104 6.33 -21.10 -14.10
N GLN A 105 7.45 -21.83 -14.18
CA GLN A 105 8.74 -21.28 -14.60
C GLN A 105 8.63 -20.66 -16.00
N SER A 106 8.29 -19.39 -16.08
CA SER A 106 8.33 -18.67 -17.35
C SER A 106 9.74 -18.12 -17.54
N HIS A 107 10.46 -18.65 -18.53
CA HIS A 107 11.70 -18.05 -19.00
C HIS A 107 11.48 -16.67 -19.67
N ASN A 108 10.23 -16.27 -19.90
CA ASN A 108 9.88 -15.01 -20.52
C ASN A 108 9.78 -13.88 -19.47
N GLN A 109 10.73 -12.96 -19.52
CA GLN A 109 10.80 -11.78 -18.65
C GLN A 109 9.56 -10.87 -18.82
N LEU A 110 9.05 -10.72 -20.04
CA LEU A 110 7.86 -9.90 -20.32
C LEU A 110 6.61 -10.52 -19.68
N ARG A 111 6.44 -11.85 -19.78
CA ARG A 111 5.30 -12.51 -19.12
C ARG A 111 5.36 -12.34 -17.60
N THR A 112 6.55 -12.47 -17.02
CA THR A 112 6.77 -12.21 -15.59
C THR A 112 6.38 -10.78 -15.23
N PHE A 113 6.86 -9.80 -16.00
CA PHE A 113 6.51 -8.40 -15.80
C PHE A 113 4.99 -8.16 -15.85
N LEU A 114 4.30 -8.69 -16.87
CA LEU A 114 2.85 -8.53 -17.02
C LEU A 114 2.06 -9.19 -15.88
N VAL A 115 2.50 -10.36 -15.40
CA VAL A 115 1.89 -11.00 -14.23
C VAL A 115 2.09 -10.14 -12.98
N GLY A 116 3.29 -9.57 -12.76
CA GLY A 116 3.53 -8.65 -11.66
C GLY A 116 2.66 -7.39 -11.74
N MET A 117 2.57 -6.79 -12.93
CA MET A 117 1.71 -5.63 -13.19
C MET A 117 0.24 -5.94 -12.88
N GLY A 118 -0.27 -7.08 -13.36
CA GLY A 118 -1.63 -7.52 -13.05
C GLY A 118 -1.83 -7.82 -11.56
N THR A 119 -0.82 -8.39 -10.89
CA THR A 119 -0.88 -8.74 -9.46
C THR A 119 -1.11 -7.48 -8.62
N SER A 120 -0.26 -6.46 -8.77
CA SER A 120 -0.43 -5.19 -8.03
C SER A 120 -1.60 -4.36 -8.55
N GLY A 121 -1.83 -4.32 -9.86
CA GLY A 121 -2.84 -3.47 -10.50
C GLY A 121 -4.28 -3.89 -10.19
N ILE A 122 -4.52 -5.19 -9.96
CA ILE A 122 -5.85 -5.71 -9.57
C ILE A 122 -5.92 -5.92 -8.05
N ASN A 123 -4.84 -5.64 -7.31
CA ASN A 123 -4.80 -5.87 -5.88
C ASN A 123 -5.79 -4.94 -5.16
N PRO A 124 -6.86 -5.47 -4.52
CA PRO A 124 -7.83 -4.65 -3.82
C PRO A 124 -7.18 -3.83 -2.68
N LYS A 125 -6.08 -4.33 -2.09
CA LYS A 125 -5.28 -3.58 -1.11
C LYS A 125 -4.69 -2.31 -1.72
N GLY A 126 -4.08 -2.44 -2.90
CA GLY A 126 -3.49 -1.32 -3.62
C GLY A 126 -4.55 -0.31 -4.06
N LEU A 127 -5.64 -0.79 -4.64
CA LEU A 127 -6.76 0.05 -5.09
C LEU A 127 -7.37 0.85 -3.93
N LEU A 128 -7.68 0.19 -2.81
CA LEU A 128 -8.26 0.87 -1.65
C LEU A 128 -7.29 1.84 -0.99
N PHE A 129 -5.99 1.54 -0.97
CA PHE A 129 -4.98 2.48 -0.50
C PHE A 129 -4.94 3.76 -1.36
N PHE A 130 -4.85 3.63 -2.69
CA PHE A 130 -4.79 4.78 -3.59
C PHE A 130 -6.11 5.57 -3.62
N LEU A 131 -7.26 4.91 -3.52
CA LEU A 131 -8.56 5.56 -3.59
C LEU A 131 -8.97 6.22 -2.27
N ALA A 132 -8.77 5.55 -1.14
CA ALA A 132 -9.32 5.99 0.14
C ALA A 132 -8.28 6.62 1.06
N LEU A 133 -7.00 6.22 0.97
CA LEU A 133 -5.97 6.66 1.92
C LEU A 133 -5.09 7.77 1.36
N VAL A 134 -4.56 7.63 0.15
CA VAL A 134 -3.64 8.65 -0.41
C VAL A 134 -4.26 10.06 -0.42
N PRO A 135 -5.54 10.26 -0.80
CA PRO A 135 -6.15 11.60 -0.80
C PRO A 135 -6.10 12.30 0.56
N GLN A 136 -6.11 11.56 1.68
CA GLN A 136 -6.09 12.13 3.03
C GLN A 136 -4.79 12.85 3.37
N PHE A 137 -3.73 12.57 2.62
CA PHE A 137 -2.42 13.21 2.80
C PHE A 137 -2.22 14.39 1.85
N VAL A 138 -3.26 14.75 1.08
CA VAL A 138 -3.26 15.90 0.18
C VAL A 138 -3.95 17.07 0.87
N SER A 139 -3.31 18.24 0.87
CA SER A 139 -3.93 19.49 1.33
C SER A 139 -4.33 20.35 0.12
N PRO A 140 -5.64 20.59 -0.10
CA PRO A 140 -6.12 21.46 -1.17
C PRO A 140 -5.64 22.91 -1.05
N GLU A 141 -5.45 23.42 0.18
CA GLU A 141 -5.00 24.78 0.44
C GLU A 141 -3.47 24.96 0.41
N ALA A 142 -2.70 23.88 0.23
CA ALA A 142 -1.25 23.97 0.18
C ALA A 142 -0.74 24.62 -1.12
N ALA A 143 0.45 25.21 -1.06
CA ALA A 143 1.08 25.86 -2.22
C ALA A 143 1.35 24.93 -3.43
N LEU A 144 1.42 23.60 -3.22
CA LEU A 144 1.59 22.65 -4.31
C LEU A 144 0.23 22.21 -4.86
N PRO A 145 0.02 22.17 -6.19
CA PRO A 145 -1.23 21.67 -6.76
C PRO A 145 -1.52 20.22 -6.37
N VAL A 146 -2.80 19.88 -6.22
CA VAL A 146 -3.28 18.53 -5.89
C VAL A 146 -2.65 17.44 -6.77
N PRO A 147 -2.61 17.56 -8.12
CA PRO A 147 -1.98 16.53 -8.97
C PRO A 147 -0.50 16.30 -8.65
N VAL A 148 0.24 17.37 -8.29
CA VAL A 148 1.67 17.28 -7.94
C VAL A 148 1.85 16.57 -6.60
N GLN A 149 1.04 16.92 -5.59
CA GLN A 149 1.06 16.22 -4.30
C GLN A 149 0.73 14.74 -4.47
N SER A 150 -0.33 14.42 -5.20
CA SER A 150 -0.75 13.05 -5.51
C SER A 150 0.35 12.25 -6.22
N GLY A 151 1.01 12.86 -7.20
CA GLY A 151 2.12 12.23 -7.91
C GLY A 151 3.31 11.95 -7.00
N LEU A 152 3.69 12.91 -6.14
CA LEU A 152 4.75 12.72 -5.16
C LEU A 152 4.45 11.60 -4.17
N LEU A 153 3.24 11.56 -3.60
CA LEU A 153 2.82 10.51 -2.68
C LEU A 153 2.81 9.13 -3.37
N GLY A 154 2.20 9.03 -4.55
CA GLY A 154 2.14 7.78 -5.30
C GLY A 154 3.52 7.25 -5.71
N LEU A 155 4.41 8.11 -6.24
CA LEU A 155 5.77 7.72 -6.59
C LEU A 155 6.63 7.38 -5.37
N THR A 156 6.40 8.05 -4.23
CA THR A 156 7.04 7.67 -2.95
C THR A 156 6.63 6.26 -2.55
N PHE A 157 5.34 5.91 -2.65
CA PHE A 157 4.89 4.55 -2.39
C PHE A 157 5.49 3.54 -3.37
N VAL A 158 5.58 3.86 -4.66
CA VAL A 158 6.23 3.00 -5.68
C VAL A 158 7.70 2.72 -5.30
N ALA A 159 8.45 3.74 -4.88
CA ALA A 159 9.84 3.59 -4.48
C ALA A 159 9.99 2.73 -3.21
N LEU A 160 9.15 2.96 -2.20
CA LEU A 160 9.11 2.17 -0.98
C LEU A 160 8.74 0.70 -1.27
N ALA A 161 7.74 0.47 -2.10
CA ALA A 161 7.33 -0.86 -2.54
C ALA A 161 8.46 -1.57 -3.30
N ALA A 162 9.14 -0.87 -4.21
CA ALA A 162 10.29 -1.43 -4.92
C ALA A 162 11.39 -1.90 -3.96
N LEU A 163 11.73 -1.08 -2.96
CA LEU A 163 12.73 -1.41 -1.95
C LEU A 163 12.30 -2.61 -1.09
N ILE A 164 11.09 -2.57 -0.53
CA ILE A 164 10.57 -3.60 0.35
C ILE A 164 10.42 -4.92 -0.40
N TYR A 165 9.80 -4.92 -1.59
CA TYR A 165 9.54 -6.13 -2.36
C TYR A 165 10.82 -6.74 -2.92
N THR A 166 11.82 -5.93 -3.28
CA THR A 166 13.17 -6.40 -3.58
C THR A 166 13.81 -7.06 -2.36
N GLY A 167 13.72 -6.43 -1.18
CA GLY A 167 14.19 -7.00 0.08
C GLY A 167 13.54 -8.34 0.39
N VAL A 168 12.23 -8.46 0.14
CA VAL A 168 11.47 -9.71 0.27
C VAL A 168 11.97 -10.77 -0.72
N ALA A 169 12.18 -10.43 -2.00
CA ALA A 169 12.68 -11.37 -3.01
C ALA A 169 14.13 -11.82 -2.75
N LEU A 170 14.99 -10.94 -2.26
CA LEU A 170 16.37 -11.29 -1.86
C LEU A 170 16.38 -12.14 -0.58
N GLY A 171 15.58 -11.75 0.40
CA GLY A 171 15.35 -12.52 1.62
C GLY A 171 14.76 -13.90 1.30
N SER A 172 13.96 -14.00 0.24
CA SER A 172 13.37 -15.26 -0.20
C SER A 172 14.43 -16.29 -0.59
N ARG A 173 15.44 -15.86 -1.33
CA ARG A 173 16.60 -16.71 -1.69
C ARG A 173 17.48 -17.10 -0.52
N LYS A 174 17.61 -16.22 0.48
CA LYS A 174 18.63 -16.36 1.54
C LYS A 174 18.09 -16.94 2.86
N LEU A 175 16.79 -16.80 3.15
CA LEU A 175 16.22 -16.97 4.49
C LEU A 175 14.95 -17.83 4.56
N LEU A 176 14.32 -18.19 3.43
CA LEU A 176 12.97 -18.78 3.47
C LEU A 176 12.83 -20.23 3.91
N HIS A 177 13.92 -20.90 4.27
CA HIS A 177 13.79 -22.15 5.02
C HIS A 177 13.72 -21.97 6.54
N SER A 178 13.97 -20.78 7.11
CA SER A 178 14.41 -20.74 8.50
C SER A 178 13.52 -20.02 9.52
N ARG A 179 12.63 -19.07 9.17
CA ARG A 179 11.98 -18.21 10.20
C ARG A 179 10.53 -17.77 9.94
N PRO A 180 9.52 -18.66 10.08
CA PRO A 180 8.10 -18.28 10.11
C PRO A 180 7.78 -17.22 11.19
N GLY A 181 8.59 -17.10 12.25
CA GLY A 181 8.41 -16.06 13.27
C GLY A 181 8.54 -14.62 12.76
N ALA A 182 9.41 -14.36 11.78
CA ALA A 182 9.60 -13.00 11.25
C ALA A 182 8.36 -12.50 10.51
N ALA A 183 7.70 -13.37 9.73
CA ALA A 183 6.44 -13.06 9.06
C ALA A 183 5.37 -12.65 10.08
N ARG A 184 5.24 -13.42 11.17
CA ARG A 184 4.27 -13.17 12.23
C ARG A 184 4.48 -11.83 12.92
N VAL A 185 5.73 -11.48 13.25
CA VAL A 185 6.07 -10.21 13.92
C VAL A 185 5.76 -9.03 13.01
N VAL A 186 6.20 -9.07 11.75
CA VAL A 186 5.93 -7.99 10.79
C VAL A 186 4.42 -7.83 10.57
N THR A 187 3.69 -8.93 10.38
CA THR A 187 2.23 -8.89 10.23
C THR A 187 1.56 -8.27 11.46
N LEU A 188 1.91 -8.71 12.67
CA LEU A 188 1.31 -8.18 13.90
C LEU A 188 1.62 -6.69 14.08
N ALA A 189 2.89 -6.30 13.93
CA ALA A 189 3.33 -4.91 14.06
C ALA A 189 2.62 -4.01 13.05
N SER A 190 2.54 -4.43 11.78
CA SER A 190 1.80 -3.68 10.77
C SER A 190 0.33 -3.50 11.14
N GLY A 191 -0.32 -4.57 11.60
CA GLY A 191 -1.71 -4.51 12.02
C GLY A 191 -1.96 -3.53 13.16
N VAL A 192 -1.08 -3.51 14.18
CA VAL A 192 -1.17 -2.56 15.31
C VAL A 192 -1.02 -1.11 14.86
N VAL A 193 -0.01 -0.82 14.03
CA VAL A 193 0.22 0.54 13.51
C VAL A 193 -0.97 1.02 12.68
N MET A 194 -1.55 0.15 11.85
CA MET A 194 -2.72 0.48 11.02
C MET A 194 -3.97 0.77 11.85
N VAL A 195 -4.23 -0.01 12.91
CA VAL A 195 -5.33 0.28 13.83
C VAL A 195 -5.11 1.62 14.51
N GLY A 196 -3.91 1.88 15.03
CA GLY A 196 -3.58 3.15 15.69
C GLY A 196 -3.83 4.35 14.77
N LEU A 197 -3.32 4.31 13.54
CA LEU A 197 -3.52 5.37 12.55
C LEU A 197 -5.00 5.53 12.15
N GLY A 198 -5.72 4.42 11.96
CA GLY A 198 -7.15 4.45 11.65
C GLY A 198 -7.99 5.11 12.75
N VAL A 199 -7.65 4.86 14.02
CA VAL A 199 -8.30 5.53 15.17
C VAL A 199 -7.99 7.02 15.17
N VAL A 200 -6.72 7.42 15.00
CA VAL A 200 -6.31 8.83 14.98
C VAL A 200 -7.07 9.61 13.90
N LEU A 201 -7.12 9.09 12.67
CA LEU A 201 -7.82 9.73 11.55
C LEU A 201 -9.32 9.91 11.81
N LEU A 202 -9.96 8.91 12.43
CA LEU A 202 -11.38 8.99 12.80
C LEU A 202 -11.61 10.03 13.90
N VAL A 203 -10.77 10.06 14.93
CA VAL A 203 -10.87 11.02 16.03
C VAL A 203 -10.68 12.44 15.51
N GLU A 204 -9.69 12.68 14.65
CA GLU A 204 -9.44 13.99 14.04
C GLU A 204 -10.61 14.49 13.18
N GLN A 205 -11.32 13.60 12.49
CA GLN A 205 -12.53 13.98 11.74
C GLN A 205 -13.75 14.24 12.65
N LEU A 206 -13.90 13.48 13.73
CA LEU A 206 -15.09 13.55 14.58
C LEU A 206 -15.05 14.72 15.57
N ILE A 207 -13.88 15.16 16.03
CA ILE A 207 -13.74 16.30 16.96
C ILE A 207 -14.33 17.61 16.38
N PRO A 208 -14.00 18.03 15.14
CA PRO A 208 -14.58 19.23 14.52
C PRO A 208 -16.09 19.11 14.27
N LEU A 209 -16.60 17.90 14.01
CA LEU A 209 -18.03 17.64 13.82
C LEU A 209 -18.81 17.74 15.13
N ALA A 210 -18.27 17.20 16.23
CA ALA A 210 -18.86 17.29 17.56
C ALA A 210 -18.87 18.75 18.08
N GLY A 211 -17.82 19.53 17.81
CA GLY A 211 -17.76 20.95 18.18
C GLY A 211 -18.70 21.87 17.38
N LYS A 212 -19.26 21.41 16.25
CA LYS A 212 -20.30 22.14 15.49
C LYS A 212 -21.72 21.80 15.94
N LEU A 213 -21.90 20.76 16.75
CA LEU A 213 -23.19 20.26 17.25
C LEU A 213 -23.45 20.64 18.73
N ALA A 214 -22.46 21.22 19.41
CA ALA A 214 -22.52 21.74 20.79
C ALA A 214 -22.58 23.28 20.77
#